data_AF-A0AAE3JKN8-F1
#
_entry.id   AF-A0AAE3JKN8-F1
#
_cell.length_a   1.000
_cell.length_b   1.000
_cell.length_c   1.000
_cell.angle_alpha   90.00
_cell.angle_beta   90.00
_cell.angle_gamma   90.00
#
_symmetry.space_group_name_H-M   'P 1'
#
loop_
_entity.id
_entity.type
_entity.pdbx_description
1 polymer ?
#
loop_
_entity_poly.entity_id
_entity_poly.type
_entity_poly.pdbx_seq_one_letter_code
_entity_poly.pdbx_strand_id
1 'polypeptide(L)'
;MKNLISLYILIIPILAFGQFNPFEKLDYDKVIAYEYQGEGGLLIENCLNKKKEKIYKKITLTEKQTEKLETILISKKSYGNTTMSCFDPHFGVVYYLKEKIVGTVSICLECNYLISSEKIPATELKMIKISDDYSYPAKGFSKIARKKIYNYCKEIGFIKYLKPLTSYLDE
;
A
#
# COMPACT_ATOMS: atom_id res chain seq x y z
N MET A 1 12.30 22.31 -60.91
CA MET A 1 11.95 21.13 -60.09
C MET A 1 12.56 21.30 -58.70
N LYS A 2 11.76 21.72 -57.71
CA LYS A 2 12.12 21.64 -56.28
C LYS A 2 10.85 21.30 -55.53
N ASN A 3 10.67 20.03 -55.21
CA ASN A 3 9.58 19.57 -54.35
C ASN A 3 10.08 19.67 -52.90
N LEU A 4 9.61 20.68 -52.17
CA LEU A 4 9.74 20.71 -50.71
C LEU A 4 8.73 19.71 -50.13
N ILE A 5 9.22 18.63 -49.54
CA ILE A 5 8.42 17.71 -48.75
C ILE A 5 8.40 18.29 -47.32
N SER A 6 7.32 18.97 -46.94
CA SER A 6 7.08 19.34 -45.55
C SER A 6 6.58 18.12 -44.78
N LEU A 7 7.46 17.58 -43.92
CA LEU A 7 7.14 16.49 -43.01
C LEU A 7 6.41 17.05 -41.78
N TYR A 8 5.10 16.85 -41.70
CA TYR A 8 4.32 17.15 -40.48
C TYR A 8 4.49 16.02 -39.46
N ILE A 9 5.27 16.26 -38.41
CA ILE A 9 5.36 15.37 -37.25
C ILE A 9 4.13 15.62 -36.38
N LEU A 10 3.16 14.71 -36.43
CA LEU A 10 1.97 14.72 -35.57
C LEU A 10 2.37 14.19 -34.19
N ILE A 11 2.66 15.09 -33.25
CA ILE A 11 2.90 14.72 -31.85
C ILE A 11 1.54 14.40 -31.22
N ILE A 12 1.17 13.11 -31.19
CA ILE A 12 0.01 12.65 -30.42
C ILE A 12 0.40 12.74 -28.94
N PRO A 13 -0.27 13.56 -28.11
CA PRO A 13 -0.04 13.52 -26.68
C PRO A 13 -0.49 12.14 -26.19
N ILE A 14 0.47 11.33 -25.75
CA ILE A 14 0.17 10.09 -25.03
C ILE A 14 -0.60 10.53 -23.79
N LEU A 15 -1.91 10.30 -23.79
CA LEU A 15 -2.73 10.40 -22.59
C LEU A 15 -2.17 9.38 -21.60
N ALA A 16 -1.27 9.85 -20.74
CA ALA A 16 -0.81 9.08 -19.60
C ALA A 16 -2.05 8.91 -18.72
N PHE A 17 -2.70 7.75 -18.81
CA PHE A 17 -3.71 7.35 -17.84
C PHE A 17 -3.02 7.35 -16.48
N GLY A 18 -3.28 8.42 -15.73
CA GLY A 18 -2.80 8.59 -14.37
C GLY A 18 -3.18 7.36 -13.56
N GLN A 19 -2.27 6.95 -12.70
CA GLN A 19 -2.55 5.89 -11.75
C GLN A 19 -3.72 6.32 -10.85
N PHE A 20 -4.85 5.64 -10.97
CA PHE A 20 -6.04 5.90 -10.16
C PHE A 20 -5.72 5.62 -8.67
N ASN A 21 -5.87 6.63 -7.81
CA ASN A 21 -5.76 6.49 -6.36
C ASN A 21 -7.13 6.07 -5.79
N PRO A 22 -7.29 4.84 -5.28
CA PRO A 22 -8.57 4.38 -4.76
C PRO A 22 -9.01 5.14 -3.51
N PHE A 23 -8.10 5.76 -2.78
CA PHE A 23 -8.40 6.52 -1.57
C PHE A 23 -9.01 7.89 -1.87
N GLU A 24 -8.84 8.45 -3.08
CA GLU A 24 -9.49 9.71 -3.50
C GLU A 24 -11.03 9.59 -3.60
N LYS A 25 -11.56 8.37 -3.71
CA LYS A 25 -13.01 8.13 -3.66
C LYS A 25 -13.57 8.16 -2.25
N LEU A 26 -12.71 8.03 -1.24
CA LEU A 26 -13.11 8.15 0.14
C LEU A 26 -13.28 9.64 0.44
N ASP A 27 -14.50 10.05 0.78
CA ASP A 27 -14.69 11.34 1.44
C ASP A 27 -14.16 11.19 2.88
N TYR A 28 -13.06 11.88 3.23
CA TYR A 28 -12.44 11.83 4.55
C TYR A 28 -11.90 13.21 4.96
N ASP A 29 -11.91 13.49 6.27
CA ASP A 29 -11.38 14.71 6.87
C ASP A 29 -10.12 14.45 7.73
N LYS A 30 -9.82 13.18 8.02
CA LYS A 30 -8.74 12.79 8.92
C LYS A 30 -8.23 11.41 8.60
N VAL A 31 -6.90 11.25 8.64
CA VAL A 31 -6.24 9.94 8.50
C VAL A 31 -5.42 9.68 9.75
N ILE A 32 -5.63 8.53 10.38
CA ILE A 32 -4.89 8.13 11.58
C ILE A 32 -4.10 6.85 11.27
N ALA A 33 -2.80 6.91 11.52
CA ALA A 33 -1.91 5.77 11.49
C ALA A 33 -1.82 5.12 12.88
N TYR A 34 -1.69 3.80 12.92
CA TYR A 34 -1.65 2.98 14.11
C TYR A 34 -0.49 1.99 14.07
N GLU A 35 0.27 1.94 15.15
CA GLU A 35 1.18 0.86 15.48
C GLU A 35 0.48 -0.06 16.48
N TYR A 36 0.32 -1.34 16.12
CA TYR A 36 -0.48 -2.28 16.89
C TYR A 36 0.02 -3.71 16.73
N GLN A 37 -0.47 -4.62 17.57
CA GLN A 37 -0.14 -6.05 17.52
C GLN A 37 -1.27 -6.83 16.86
N GLY A 38 -1.14 -7.13 15.56
CA GLY A 38 -2.15 -7.79 14.73
C GLY A 38 -2.08 -9.32 14.67
N GLU A 39 -1.46 -9.98 15.67
CA GLU A 39 -1.30 -11.44 15.72
C GLU A 39 -2.60 -12.20 15.40
N GLY A 40 -2.50 -13.24 14.59
CA GLY A 40 -3.61 -14.09 14.20
C GLY A 40 -4.56 -13.44 13.19
N GLY A 41 -4.07 -12.52 12.36
CA GLY A 41 -4.91 -11.83 11.38
C GLY A 41 -5.77 -10.71 11.95
N LEU A 42 -5.46 -10.23 13.16
CA LEU A 42 -6.25 -9.18 13.80
C LEU A 42 -6.06 -7.86 13.04
N LEU A 43 -7.08 -7.43 12.29
CA LEU A 43 -7.06 -6.19 11.53
C LEU A 43 -7.30 -4.95 12.42
N ILE A 44 -6.86 -3.79 11.94
CA ILE A 44 -6.98 -2.52 12.69
C ILE A 44 -8.42 -2.16 13.10
N GLU A 45 -9.41 -2.47 12.28
CA GLU A 45 -10.83 -2.26 12.60
C GLU A 45 -11.27 -3.03 13.85
N ASN A 46 -10.77 -4.27 14.02
CA ASN A 46 -11.09 -5.10 15.17
C ASN A 46 -10.35 -4.63 16.42
N CYS A 47 -9.12 -4.11 16.27
CA CYS A 47 -8.42 -3.40 17.35
C CYS A 47 -9.24 -2.20 17.84
N LEU A 48 -9.74 -1.36 16.94
CA LEU A 48 -10.51 -0.17 17.31
C LEU A 48 -11.85 -0.50 17.98
N ASN A 49 -12.49 -1.59 17.56
CA ASN A 49 -13.82 -1.97 18.05
C ASN A 49 -13.79 -2.83 19.33
N LYS A 50 -12.87 -3.81 19.39
CA LYS A 50 -12.94 -4.90 20.38
C LYS A 50 -11.63 -5.14 21.15
N LYS A 51 -10.50 -4.67 20.64
CA LYS A 51 -9.15 -5.02 21.13
C LYS A 51 -8.26 -3.77 21.24
N LYS A 52 -8.76 -2.70 21.86
CA LYS A 52 -8.06 -1.39 21.91
C LYS A 52 -6.71 -1.47 22.61
N GLU A 53 -6.58 -2.41 23.54
CA GLU A 53 -5.33 -2.72 24.27
C GLU A 53 -4.19 -3.21 23.37
N LYS A 54 -4.50 -3.67 22.15
CA LYS A 54 -3.50 -4.09 21.15
C LYS A 54 -2.88 -2.91 20.39
N ILE A 55 -3.43 -1.70 20.54
CA ILE A 55 -2.91 -0.48 19.92
C ILE A 55 -1.84 0.11 20.83
N TYR A 56 -0.61 0.18 20.33
CA TYR A 56 0.50 0.76 21.07
C TYR A 56 0.59 2.27 20.87
N LYS A 57 0.48 2.73 19.62
CA LYS A 57 0.63 4.14 19.27
C LYS A 57 -0.30 4.50 18.12
N LYS A 58 -0.77 5.75 18.14
CA LYS A 58 -1.51 6.35 17.02
C LYS A 58 -1.00 7.75 16.74
N ILE A 59 -1.08 8.18 15.50
CA ILE A 59 -0.78 9.55 15.08
C ILE A 59 -1.79 9.99 14.02
N THR A 60 -2.21 11.25 14.07
CA THR A 60 -2.90 11.86 12.94
C THR A 60 -1.87 12.20 11.88
N LEU A 61 -2.04 11.68 10.66
CA LEU A 61 -1.16 11.96 9.55
C LEU A 61 -1.46 13.34 8.98
N THR A 62 -0.41 14.07 8.58
CA THR A 62 -0.56 15.25 7.72
C THR A 62 -0.91 14.81 6.30
N GLU A 63 -1.48 15.71 5.50
CA GLU A 63 -1.75 15.47 4.07
C GLU A 63 -0.52 14.92 3.34
N LYS A 64 0.64 15.56 3.50
CA LYS A 64 1.91 15.10 2.91
C LYS A 64 2.32 13.68 3.36
N GLN A 65 2.06 13.31 4.62
CA GLN A 65 2.35 11.96 5.10
C GLN A 65 1.39 10.94 4.48
N THR A 66 0.10 11.26 4.44
CA THR A 66 -0.93 10.46 3.77
C THR A 66 -0.60 10.23 2.30
N GLU A 67 -0.37 11.31 1.53
CA GLU A 67 0.00 11.24 0.12
C GLU A 67 1.26 10.41 -0.12
N LYS A 68 2.27 10.57 0.74
CA LYS A 68 3.52 9.79 0.65
C LYS A 68 3.23 8.30 0.81
N LEU A 69 2.43 7.91 1.79
CA LEU A 69 2.05 6.52 1.98
C LEU A 69 1.22 6.01 0.80
N GLU A 70 0.19 6.73 0.41
CA GLU A 70 -0.70 6.34 -0.69
C GLU A 70 0.08 6.17 -1.99
N THR A 71 0.99 7.10 -2.32
CA THR A 71 1.88 6.98 -3.48
C THR A 71 2.69 5.68 -3.45
N ILE A 72 3.16 5.26 -2.27
CA ILE A 72 3.82 3.96 -2.10
C ILE A 72 2.83 2.83 -2.37
N LEU A 73 1.65 2.85 -1.74
CA LEU A 73 0.69 1.76 -1.82
C LEU A 73 0.02 1.63 -3.18
N ILE A 74 -0.23 2.71 -3.90
CA ILE A 74 -0.89 2.64 -5.20
C ILE A 74 0.11 2.26 -6.28
N SER A 75 1.39 2.64 -6.18
CA SER A 75 2.37 2.43 -7.25
C SER A 75 2.41 0.99 -7.80
N LYS A 76 2.32 0.85 -9.13
CA LYS A 76 2.49 -0.45 -9.82
C LYS A 76 3.83 -1.12 -9.52
N LYS A 77 4.86 -0.32 -9.21
CA LYS A 77 6.20 -0.81 -8.86
C LYS A 77 6.29 -1.35 -7.44
N SER A 78 5.25 -1.16 -6.63
CA SER A 78 5.23 -1.61 -5.25
C SER A 78 4.89 -3.08 -5.08
N TYR A 79 4.41 -3.74 -6.13
CA TYR A 79 3.98 -5.13 -6.10
C TYR A 79 4.73 -5.99 -7.11
N GLY A 80 4.53 -7.31 -7.01
CA GLY A 80 5.11 -8.30 -7.92
C GLY A 80 5.87 -9.43 -7.24
N ASN A 81 5.85 -9.52 -5.91
CA ASN A 81 6.50 -10.59 -5.17
C ASN A 81 5.48 -11.55 -4.54
N THR A 82 5.99 -12.66 -4.00
CA THR A 82 5.23 -13.63 -3.22
C THR A 82 4.84 -13.06 -1.85
N THR A 83 3.83 -13.67 -1.24
CA THR A 83 3.39 -13.40 0.14
C THR A 83 3.66 -14.62 1.02
N MET A 84 3.77 -14.41 2.33
CA MET A 84 3.71 -15.51 3.29
C MET A 84 2.26 -15.91 3.56
N SER A 85 2.07 -17.12 4.10
CA SER A 85 0.75 -17.66 4.44
C SER A 85 0.12 -16.98 5.66
N CYS A 86 0.93 -16.41 6.56
CA CYS A 86 0.47 -15.69 7.74
C CYS A 86 -0.03 -14.28 7.42
N PHE A 87 -0.72 -13.66 8.38
CA PHE A 87 -1.01 -12.23 8.37
C PHE A 87 -1.02 -11.64 9.78
N ASP A 88 0.10 -11.07 10.21
CA ASP A 88 0.23 -10.45 11.53
C ASP A 88 0.62 -8.98 11.35
N PRO A 89 -0.33 -8.10 10.96
CA PRO A 89 -0.02 -6.71 10.64
C PRO A 89 0.39 -5.93 11.88
N HIS A 90 1.39 -5.07 11.71
CA HIS A 90 1.91 -4.20 12.77
C HIS A 90 1.72 -2.71 12.49
N PHE A 91 1.25 -2.38 11.29
CA PHE A 91 1.00 -1.02 10.85
C PHE A 91 -0.39 -0.95 10.21
N GLY A 92 -1.20 0.00 10.65
CA GLY A 92 -2.54 0.22 10.14
C GLY A 92 -2.80 1.69 9.86
N VAL A 93 -3.64 1.97 8.87
CA VAL A 93 -4.11 3.32 8.56
C VAL A 93 -5.61 3.30 8.43
N VAL A 94 -6.25 4.32 9.00
CA VAL A 94 -7.71 4.43 9.02
C VAL A 94 -8.10 5.84 8.58
N TYR A 95 -8.99 5.88 7.60
CA TYR A 95 -9.58 7.09 7.04
C TYR A 95 -10.89 7.36 7.77
N TYR A 96 -11.07 8.61 8.20
CA TYR A 96 -12.22 9.07 8.94
C TYR A 96 -12.94 10.20 8.23
N LEU A 97 -14.26 10.17 8.28
CA LEU A 97 -15.14 11.29 7.94
C LEU A 97 -16.07 11.55 9.11
N LYS A 98 -16.00 12.74 9.71
CA LYS A 98 -16.83 13.12 10.86
C LYS A 98 -16.80 12.05 11.96
N GLU A 99 -15.59 11.60 12.31
CA GLU A 99 -15.30 10.53 13.28
C GLU A 99 -15.76 9.11 12.91
N LYS A 100 -16.31 8.90 11.70
CA LYS A 100 -16.69 7.56 11.21
C LYS A 100 -15.58 6.98 10.34
N ILE A 101 -15.29 5.69 10.50
CA ILE A 101 -14.34 4.98 9.64
C ILE A 101 -14.96 4.84 8.25
N VAL A 102 -14.25 5.32 7.23
CA VAL A 102 -14.65 5.20 5.81
C VAL A 102 -13.69 4.33 5.00
N GLY A 103 -12.49 4.06 5.53
CA GLY A 103 -11.54 3.15 4.90
C GLY A 103 -10.46 2.67 5.84
N THR A 104 -9.90 1.50 5.56
CA THR A 104 -8.82 0.90 6.36
C THR A 104 -7.75 0.25 5.47
N VAL A 105 -6.52 0.25 5.98
CA VAL A 105 -5.41 -0.53 5.44
C VAL A 105 -4.67 -1.16 6.63
N SER A 106 -4.47 -2.47 6.60
CA SER A 106 -3.60 -3.21 7.53
C SER A 106 -2.40 -3.75 6.75
N ILE A 107 -1.19 -3.49 7.21
CA ILE A 107 0.06 -3.78 6.50
C ILE A 107 0.92 -4.71 7.36
N CYS A 108 1.31 -5.85 6.78
CA CYS A 108 2.26 -6.78 7.37
C CYS A 108 3.53 -6.84 6.50
N LEU A 109 4.62 -6.23 6.98
CA LEU A 109 5.92 -6.32 6.29
C LEU A 109 6.50 -7.73 6.34
N GLU A 110 6.32 -8.48 7.42
CA GLU A 110 6.83 -9.86 7.50
C GLU A 110 6.11 -10.79 6.51
N CYS A 111 4.80 -10.63 6.41
CA CYS A 111 3.94 -11.39 5.53
C CYS A 111 4.05 -10.93 4.07
N ASN A 112 4.63 -9.75 3.87
CA ASN A 112 4.86 -9.09 2.59
C ASN A 112 3.62 -8.62 1.85
N TYR A 113 2.52 -8.26 2.52
CA TYR A 113 1.35 -7.69 1.85
C TYR A 113 0.48 -6.84 2.78
N LEU A 114 -0.63 -6.33 2.22
CA LEU A 114 -1.64 -5.59 2.94
C LEU A 114 -3.04 -6.17 2.71
N ILE A 115 -3.94 -5.83 3.62
CA ILE A 115 -5.39 -5.94 3.44
C ILE A 115 -5.95 -4.53 3.52
N SER A 116 -6.73 -4.12 2.51
CA SER A 116 -7.41 -2.83 2.48
C SER A 116 -8.89 -3.01 2.25
N SER A 117 -9.69 -2.12 2.83
CA SER A 117 -11.12 -2.01 2.51
C SER A 117 -11.32 -1.58 1.06
N GLU A 118 -10.41 -0.76 0.53
CA GLU A 118 -10.45 -0.30 -0.85
C GLU A 118 -9.64 -1.22 -1.77
N LYS A 119 -10.20 -1.49 -2.95
CA LYS A 119 -9.47 -2.23 -3.98
C LYS A 119 -8.32 -1.38 -4.51
N ILE A 120 -7.09 -1.82 -4.27
CA ILE A 120 -5.87 -1.23 -4.85
C ILE A 120 -5.52 -1.98 -6.14
N PRO A 121 -5.76 -1.39 -7.35
CA PRO A 121 -5.60 -2.13 -8.60
C PRO A 121 -4.19 -2.68 -8.83
N ALA A 122 -3.18 -2.01 -8.30
CA ALA A 122 -1.79 -2.40 -8.45
C ALA A 122 -1.44 -3.76 -7.81
N THR A 123 -2.27 -4.26 -6.89
CA THR A 123 -2.11 -5.59 -6.28
C THR A 123 -2.45 -6.74 -7.24
N GLU A 124 -3.14 -6.44 -8.35
CA GLU A 124 -3.64 -7.44 -9.32
C GLU A 124 -2.92 -7.39 -10.69
N LEU A 125 -2.01 -6.45 -10.90
CA LEU A 125 -1.41 -6.21 -12.23
C LEU A 125 -0.37 -7.25 -12.67
N LYS A 126 0.16 -8.03 -11.72
CA LYS A 126 1.18 -9.03 -11.97
C LYS A 126 0.66 -10.37 -11.49
N MET A 127 0.97 -11.42 -12.23
CA MET A 127 0.60 -12.79 -11.90
C MET A 127 1.86 -13.61 -11.68
N ILE A 128 1.86 -14.44 -10.64
CA ILE A 128 2.84 -15.52 -10.49
C ILE A 128 2.23 -16.77 -11.10
N LYS A 129 2.89 -17.30 -12.13
CA LYS A 129 2.52 -18.57 -12.77
C LYS A 129 3.23 -19.71 -12.04
N ILE A 130 2.45 -20.68 -11.57
CA ILE A 130 2.96 -21.88 -10.87
C ILE A 130 2.92 -23.09 -11.80
N SER A 131 1.86 -23.19 -12.61
CA SER A 131 1.71 -24.19 -13.67
C SER A 131 0.94 -23.58 -14.85
N ASP A 132 0.70 -24.35 -15.90
CA ASP A 132 -0.10 -23.90 -17.05
C ASP A 132 -1.54 -23.53 -16.67
N ASP A 133 -2.11 -24.24 -15.70
CA ASP A 133 -3.51 -24.04 -15.26
C ASP A 133 -3.65 -23.24 -13.97
N TYR A 134 -2.54 -22.88 -13.31
CA TYR A 134 -2.58 -22.17 -12.03
C TYR A 134 -1.65 -20.95 -12.00
N SER A 135 -2.28 -19.79 -11.80
CA SER A 135 -1.61 -18.53 -11.52
C SER A 135 -2.39 -17.75 -10.48
N TYR A 136 -1.71 -16.87 -9.75
CA TYR A 136 -2.36 -16.00 -8.76
C TYR A 136 -1.73 -14.60 -8.78
N PRO A 137 -2.46 -13.57 -8.32
CA PRO A 137 -1.93 -12.22 -8.24
C PRO A 137 -0.68 -12.13 -7.36
N ALA A 138 0.38 -11.55 -7.91
CA ALA A 138 1.64 -11.26 -7.25
C ALA A 138 1.51 -10.03 -6.34
N LYS A 139 0.55 -10.07 -5.42
CA LYS A 139 0.15 -8.97 -4.53
C LYS A 139 1.18 -8.66 -3.43
N GLY A 140 2.27 -9.41 -3.37
CA GLY A 140 3.33 -9.17 -2.39
C GLY A 140 4.18 -7.96 -2.75
N PHE A 141 4.67 -7.25 -1.73
CA PHE A 141 5.46 -6.05 -1.93
C PHE A 141 6.80 -6.35 -2.59
N SER A 142 7.20 -5.47 -3.52
CA SER A 142 8.56 -5.44 -4.06
C SER A 142 9.56 -5.01 -2.97
N LYS A 143 10.82 -5.39 -3.13
CA LYS A 143 11.93 -4.95 -2.24
C LYS A 143 11.95 -3.43 -2.02
N ILE A 144 11.72 -2.67 -3.09
CA ILE A 144 11.70 -1.20 -3.02
C ILE A 144 10.52 -0.72 -2.16
N ALA A 145 9.32 -1.30 -2.33
CA ALA A 145 8.17 -0.94 -1.51
C ALA A 145 8.36 -1.31 -0.05
N ARG A 146 8.89 -2.51 0.25
CA ARG A 146 9.22 -2.92 1.62
C ARG A 146 10.12 -1.90 2.31
N LYS A 147 11.22 -1.48 1.65
CA LYS A 147 12.12 -0.44 2.16
C LYS A 147 11.43 0.91 2.35
N LYS A 148 10.59 1.34 1.40
CA LYS A 148 9.84 2.59 1.51
C LYS A 148 8.85 2.59 2.68
N ILE A 149 8.08 1.51 2.85
CA ILE A 149 7.13 1.35 3.97
C ILE A 149 7.89 1.28 5.30
N TYR A 150 8.97 0.50 5.37
CA TYR A 150 9.81 0.40 6.57
C TYR A 150 10.35 1.78 6.99
N ASN A 151 10.90 2.55 6.05
CA ASN A 151 11.37 3.90 6.31
C ASN A 151 10.24 4.85 6.69
N TYR A 152 9.08 4.75 6.03
CA TYR A 152 7.89 5.52 6.40
C TYR A 152 7.49 5.27 7.85
N CYS A 153 7.40 4.01 8.29
CA CYS A 153 7.11 3.66 9.70
C CYS A 153 8.14 4.29 10.65
N LYS A 154 9.44 4.22 10.32
CA LYS A 154 10.48 4.87 11.14
C LYS A 154 10.32 6.38 11.22
N GLU A 155 10.07 7.05 10.10
CA GLU A 155 9.90 8.50 10.02
C GLU A 155 8.73 8.98 10.90
N ILE A 156 7.65 8.20 10.98
CA ILE A 156 6.50 8.51 11.84
C ILE A 156 6.63 7.97 13.27
N GLY A 157 7.79 7.38 13.60
CA GLY A 157 8.14 6.90 14.93
C GLY A 157 7.40 5.62 15.36
N PHE A 158 7.06 4.74 14.42
CA PHE A 158 6.50 3.41 14.65
C PHE A 158 7.63 2.38 14.61
N ILE A 159 8.19 2.06 15.78
CA ILE A 159 9.41 1.26 15.92
C ILE A 159 9.25 0.05 16.86
N LYS A 160 8.17 -0.02 17.63
CA LYS A 160 7.93 -1.06 18.66
C LYS A 160 7.81 -2.44 18.04
N TYR A 161 7.08 -2.56 16.94
CA TYR A 161 6.83 -3.83 16.25
C TYR A 161 7.51 -3.91 14.87
N LEU A 162 8.31 -2.90 14.52
CA LEU A 162 9.00 -2.84 13.25
C LEU A 162 10.27 -3.70 13.28
N LYS A 163 10.20 -4.89 12.67
CA LYS A 163 11.36 -5.78 12.56
C LYS A 163 12.31 -5.34 11.43
N PRO A 164 13.63 -5.52 11.58
CA PRO A 164 14.59 -5.27 10.51
C PRO A 164 14.26 -6.03 9.22
N LEU A 165 14.55 -5.40 8.08
CA LEU A 165 14.41 -6.01 6.75
C LEU A 165 15.60 -6.92 6.44
N THR A 166 15.53 -8.18 6.88
CA THR A 166 16.61 -9.17 6.73
C THR A 166 16.12 -10.49 6.09
N SER A 167 14.99 -10.47 5.40
CA SER A 167 14.45 -11.67 4.75
C SER A 167 14.98 -11.82 3.32
N TYR A 168 14.80 -13.00 2.71
CA TYR A 168 15.10 -13.22 1.28
C TYR A 168 14.31 -12.28 0.34
N LEU A 169 13.22 -11.67 0.81
CA LEU A 169 12.46 -10.65 0.07
C LEU A 169 13.18 -9.29 0.02
N ASP A 170 14.23 -9.14 0.84
CA ASP A 170 15.04 -7.93 1.01
C ASP A 170 16.44 -8.07 0.37
N GLU A 171 16.81 -9.26 -0.13
CA GLU A 171 18.03 -9.54 -0.91
C GLU A 171 17.93 -9.06 -2.36
#